data_AF-A0A2M7Z3L4-F1
#
_entry.id   AF-A0A2M7Z3L4-F1
#
_cell.length_a   1.000
_cell.length_b   1.000
_cell.length_c   1.000
_cell.angle_alpha   90.00
_cell.angle_beta   90.00
_cell.angle_gamma   90.00
#
_symmetry.space_group_name_H-M   'P 1'
#
loop_
_entity.id
_entity.type
_entity.pdbx_description
1 polymer ?
#
loop_
_entity_poly.entity_id
_entity_poly.type
_entity_poly.pdbx_seq_one_letter_code
_entity_poly.pdbx_strand_id
1 'polypeptide(L)'
;MTIEQIISFILNPTFSGWLLVLKILCLIFSLIFFGFIIFALIKTSWLKRMIIWDLQEFLTYRPFGVSKIAGKWQKIKKRLEAGIESEAKLAIIEADSMLDGILDRMGFGGRTLGERLDRLTDVSLPNIEEAKKSHKIRNNIVHDPTYKLDLEEAKKVISAYEKALTDLQAL
;
A
#
# COMPACT_ATOMS: atom_id res chain seq x y z
N MET A 1 4.52 -43.32 40.87
CA MET A 1 3.91 -42.03 40.47
C MET A 1 2.95 -42.33 39.34
N THR A 2 1.65 -42.32 39.59
CA THR A 2 0.64 -42.64 38.56
C THR A 2 0.46 -41.45 37.62
N ILE A 3 0.02 -41.70 36.38
CA ILE A 3 -0.21 -40.64 35.37
C ILE A 3 -1.16 -39.56 35.91
N GLU A 4 -2.16 -39.94 36.71
CA GLU A 4 -3.09 -39.01 37.37
C GLU A 4 -2.41 -38.07 38.38
N GLN A 5 -1.36 -38.53 39.07
CA GLN A 5 -0.55 -37.69 39.96
C GLN A 5 0.29 -36.68 39.20
N ILE A 6 0.79 -37.05 38.01
CA ILE A 6 1.53 -36.15 37.11
C ILE A 6 0.59 -35.07 36.57
N ILE A 7 -0.58 -35.49 36.09
CA ILE A 7 -1.60 -34.59 35.53
C ILE A 7 -2.13 -33.63 36.61
N SER A 8 -2.43 -34.11 37.81
CA SER A 8 -2.89 -33.24 38.91
C SER A 8 -1.81 -32.27 39.41
N PHE A 9 -0.53 -32.67 39.42
CA PHE A 9 0.58 -31.78 39.74
C PHE A 9 0.77 -30.67 38.70
N ILE A 10 0.56 -30.97 37.41
CA ILE A 10 0.65 -29.98 36.32
C ILE A 10 -0.57 -29.05 36.30
N LEU A 11 -1.78 -29.58 36.53
CA LEU A 11 -3.04 -28.82 36.41
C LEU A 11 -3.42 -28.05 37.68
N ASN A 12 -3.06 -28.54 38.87
CA ASN A 12 -3.32 -27.89 40.15
C ASN A 12 -2.04 -27.80 41.02
N PRO A 13 -0.99 -27.08 40.58
CA PRO A 13 0.18 -26.90 41.41
C PRO A 13 -0.21 -26.04 42.61
N THR A 14 -0.06 -26.57 43.83
CA THR A 14 -0.22 -25.80 45.07
C THR A 14 0.99 -24.89 45.25
N PHE A 15 0.98 -23.80 44.50
CA PHE A 15 2.00 -22.75 44.60
C PHE A 15 1.92 -22.13 46.01
N SER A 16 2.81 -22.55 46.90
CA SER A 16 2.94 -22.01 48.25
C SER A 16 4.41 -21.60 48.48
N GLY A 17 4.62 -20.55 49.27
CA GLY A 17 5.96 -20.01 49.54
C GLY A 17 6.58 -19.27 48.34
N TRP A 18 7.86 -19.52 48.07
CA TRP A 18 8.68 -18.75 47.11
C TRP A 18 8.19 -18.80 45.66
N LEU A 19 7.47 -19.86 45.26
CA LEU A 19 6.92 -20.00 43.92
C LEU A 19 5.81 -18.98 43.60
N LEU A 20 5.05 -18.53 44.61
CA LEU A 20 4.06 -17.47 44.44
C LEU A 20 4.73 -16.13 44.09
N VAL A 21 5.85 -15.84 44.73
CA VAL A 21 6.64 -14.62 44.48
C VAL A 21 7.15 -14.62 43.04
N LEU A 22 7.70 -15.75 42.57
CA LEU A 22 8.16 -15.90 41.20
C LEU A 22 7.02 -15.70 40.18
N LYS A 23 5.83 -16.24 40.44
CA LYS A 23 4.65 -16.06 39.57
C LYS A 23 4.24 -14.60 39.45
N ILE A 24 4.21 -13.87 40.57
CA ILE A 24 3.86 -12.44 40.58
C ILE A 24 4.88 -11.64 39.76
N LEU A 25 6.18 -11.94 39.91
CA LEU A 25 7.23 -11.32 39.11
C LEU A 25 7.06 -11.60 37.62
N CYS A 26 6.83 -12.86 37.21
CA CYS A 26 6.59 -13.20 35.81
C CYS A 26 5.35 -12.49 35.23
N LEU A 27 4.29 -12.34 36.03
CA LEU A 27 3.07 -11.64 35.61
C LEU A 27 3.33 -10.15 35.40
N ILE A 28 4.08 -9.50 36.30
CA ILE A 28 4.49 -8.10 36.15
C ILE A 28 5.34 -7.91 34.89
N PHE A 29 6.33 -8.79 34.67
CA PHE A 29 7.15 -8.74 33.46
C PHE A 29 6.31 -8.90 32.18
N SER A 30 5.37 -9.85 32.16
CA SER A 30 4.46 -10.04 31.04
C SER A 30 3.65 -8.77 30.74
N LEU A 31 3.15 -8.10 31.79
CA LEU A 31 2.36 -6.87 31.66
C LEU A 31 3.21 -5.70 31.13
N ILE A 32 4.47 -5.60 31.56
CA ILE A 32 5.44 -4.62 31.05
C ILE A 32 5.73 -4.89 29.57
N PHE A 33 6.03 -6.13 29.19
CA PHE A 33 6.30 -6.49 27.79
C PHE A 33 5.07 -6.27 26.91
N PHE A 34 3.87 -6.60 27.39
CA PHE A 34 2.62 -6.36 26.67
C PHE A 34 2.40 -4.86 26.43
N GLY A 35 2.60 -4.02 27.46
CA GLY A 35 2.55 -2.57 27.32
C GLY A 35 3.60 -2.03 26.36
N PHE A 36 4.83 -2.55 26.42
CA PHE A 36 5.91 -2.19 25.50
C PHE A 36 5.58 -2.56 24.06
N ILE A 37 5.00 -3.73 23.81
CA ILE A 37 4.53 -4.16 22.49
C ILE A 37 3.45 -3.20 21.97
N ILE A 38 2.46 -2.85 22.79
CA ILE A 38 1.42 -1.87 22.41
C ILE A 38 2.05 -0.51 22.09
N PHE A 39 2.96 -0.02 22.93
CA PHE A 39 3.66 1.24 22.70
C PHE A 39 4.48 1.20 21.41
N ALA A 40 5.24 0.12 21.18
CA ALA A 40 6.02 -0.07 19.96
C ALA A 40 5.12 -0.13 18.72
N LEU A 41 3.96 -0.80 18.79
CA LEU A 41 2.97 -0.85 17.72
C LEU A 41 2.37 0.53 17.39
N ILE A 42 2.11 1.37 18.41
CA ILE A 42 1.53 2.71 18.20
C ILE A 42 2.58 3.71 17.70
N LYS A 43 3.79 3.69 18.29
CA LYS A 43 4.85 4.67 17.99
C LYS A 43 5.55 4.37 16.67
N THR A 44 5.63 3.10 16.29
CA THR A 44 6.32 2.66 15.08
C THR A 44 5.35 2.66 13.90
N SER A 45 5.29 3.78 13.19
CA SER A 45 4.46 3.96 11.98
C SER A 45 4.73 2.89 10.90
N TRP A 46 5.96 2.38 10.83
CA TRP A 46 6.37 1.32 9.92
C TRP A 46 5.70 -0.04 10.22
N LEU A 47 5.60 -0.43 11.50
CA LEU A 47 5.05 -1.74 11.89
C LEU A 47 3.52 -1.78 11.79
N LYS A 48 2.86 -0.67 12.13
CA LYS A 48 1.42 -0.48 11.89
C LYS A 48 1.08 -0.60 10.40
N ARG A 49 1.96 -0.11 9.53
CA ARG A 49 1.81 -0.26 8.08
C ARG A 49 1.98 -1.73 7.66
N MET A 50 3.00 -2.45 8.13
CA MET A 50 3.15 -3.86 7.75
C MET A 50 1.94 -4.71 8.17
N ILE A 51 1.48 -4.58 9.42
CA ILE A 51 0.42 -5.45 9.97
C ILE A 51 -0.98 -5.10 9.43
N ILE A 52 -1.31 -3.81 9.29
CA ILE A 52 -2.65 -3.42 8.80
C ILE A 52 -2.83 -3.80 7.33
N TRP A 53 -1.76 -3.72 6.53
CA TRP A 53 -1.81 -4.05 5.12
C TRP A 53 -1.95 -5.56 4.92
N ASP A 54 -1.16 -6.36 5.66
CA ASP A 54 -1.27 -7.83 5.67
C ASP A 54 -2.63 -8.33 6.18
N LEU A 55 -3.18 -7.74 7.26
CA LEU A 55 -4.51 -8.13 7.77
C LEU A 55 -5.64 -7.77 6.80
N GLN A 56 -5.54 -6.61 6.14
CA GLN A 56 -6.55 -6.18 5.17
C GLN A 56 -6.53 -7.05 3.91
N GLU A 57 -5.34 -7.47 3.47
CA GLU A 57 -5.13 -8.36 2.32
C GLU A 57 -5.61 -9.80 2.62
N PHE A 58 -5.33 -10.31 3.83
CA PHE A 58 -5.72 -11.67 4.21
C PHE A 58 -7.23 -11.84 4.46
N LEU A 59 -7.91 -10.83 5.03
CA LEU A 59 -9.35 -10.91 5.33
C LEU A 59 -10.25 -10.57 4.14
N THR A 60 -9.74 -9.86 3.13
CA THR A 60 -10.56 -9.33 2.05
C THR A 60 -9.90 -9.67 0.72
N TYR A 61 -10.16 -10.87 0.20
CA TYR A 61 -9.80 -11.34 -1.15
C TYR A 61 -10.37 -10.47 -2.30
N ARG A 62 -10.63 -9.18 -2.06
CA ARG A 62 -10.56 -8.02 -2.97
C ARG A 62 -10.21 -6.77 -2.14
N PRO A 63 -9.18 -5.98 -2.51
CA PRO A 63 -8.80 -4.82 -1.70
C PRO A 63 -9.91 -3.77 -1.70
N PHE A 64 -10.27 -3.29 -0.50
CA PHE A 64 -11.22 -2.20 -0.31
C PHE A 64 -10.74 -0.96 -1.09
N GLY A 65 -11.46 -0.57 -2.15
CA GLY A 65 -11.13 0.62 -2.96
C GLY A 65 -11.12 0.42 -4.46
N VAL A 66 -11.10 -0.82 -4.97
CA VAL A 66 -11.09 -1.12 -6.43
C VAL A 66 -12.29 -0.49 -7.14
N SER A 67 -13.51 -0.56 -6.56
CA SER A 67 -14.71 0.08 -7.14
C SER A 67 -14.55 1.59 -7.31
N LYS A 68 -13.91 2.26 -6.34
CA LYS A 68 -13.67 3.71 -6.40
C LYS A 68 -12.56 4.08 -7.39
N ILE A 69 -11.53 3.24 -7.51
CA ILE A 69 -10.45 3.40 -8.49
C ILE A 69 -10.97 3.19 -9.91
N ALA A 70 -11.68 2.09 -10.16
CA ALA A 70 -12.33 1.81 -11.43
C ALA A 70 -13.29 2.94 -11.84
N GLY A 71 -14.11 3.44 -10.91
CA GLY A 71 -15.00 4.58 -11.17
C GLY A 71 -14.26 5.86 -11.54
N LYS A 72 -13.11 6.15 -10.92
CA LYS A 72 -12.24 7.27 -11.33
C LYS A 72 -11.58 7.03 -12.68
N TRP A 73 -11.11 5.82 -12.94
CA TRP A 73 -10.48 5.46 -14.21
C TRP A 73 -11.44 5.60 -15.40
N GLN A 74 -12.70 5.22 -15.22
CA GLN A 74 -13.74 5.44 -16.23
C GLN A 74 -13.97 6.93 -16.53
N LYS A 75 -13.84 7.82 -15.54
CA LYS A 75 -13.90 9.27 -15.79
C LYS A 75 -12.72 9.76 -16.63
N ILE A 76 -11.51 9.27 -16.34
CA ILE A 76 -10.31 9.56 -17.12
C ILE A 76 -10.49 9.14 -18.58
N LYS A 77 -11.01 7.93 -18.82
CA LYS A 77 -11.31 7.47 -20.19
C LYS A 77 -12.34 8.36 -20.90
N LYS A 78 -13.42 8.73 -20.22
CA LYS A 78 -14.43 9.66 -20.77
C LYS A 78 -13.87 11.02 -21.16
N ARG A 79 -12.91 11.56 -20.38
CA ARG A 79 -12.22 12.81 -20.74
C ARG A 79 -11.40 12.65 -22.01
N LEU A 80 -10.69 11.53 -22.15
CA LEU A 80 -9.91 11.22 -23.35
C LEU A 80 -10.81 11.06 -24.59
N GLU A 81 -11.97 10.42 -24.42
CA GLU A 81 -12.98 10.22 -25.49
C GLU A 81 -13.59 11.52 -26.00
N ALA A 82 -13.56 12.60 -25.21
CA ALA A 82 -14.06 13.90 -25.63
C ALA A 82 -13.28 14.47 -26.84
N GLY A 83 -12.05 13.99 -27.09
CA GLY A 83 -11.23 14.42 -28.23
C GLY A 83 -10.77 15.88 -28.14
N ILE A 84 -10.75 16.44 -26.93
CA ILE A 84 -10.33 17.83 -26.67
C ILE A 84 -8.96 17.81 -25.99
N GLU A 85 -8.00 18.57 -26.50
CA GLU A 85 -6.62 18.63 -25.97
C GLU A 85 -6.58 18.93 -24.47
N SER A 86 -7.38 19.88 -23.99
CA SER A 86 -7.43 20.26 -22.57
C SER A 86 -7.95 19.14 -21.67
N GLU A 87 -8.96 18.40 -22.13
CA GLU A 87 -9.50 17.23 -21.39
C GLU A 87 -8.50 16.08 -21.41
N ALA A 88 -7.81 15.86 -22.52
CA ALA A 88 -6.74 14.87 -22.63
C ALA A 88 -5.56 15.17 -21.68
N LYS A 89 -5.14 16.43 -21.59
CA LYS A 89 -4.13 16.88 -20.62
C LYS A 89 -4.57 16.62 -19.18
N LEU A 90 -5.83 16.94 -18.86
CA LEU A 90 -6.37 16.70 -17.52
C LEU A 90 -6.47 15.20 -17.22
N ALA A 91 -6.86 14.38 -18.19
CA ALA A 91 -6.88 12.92 -18.08
C ALA A 91 -5.48 12.37 -17.72
N ILE A 92 -4.42 12.86 -18.37
CA ILE A 92 -3.04 12.46 -18.08
C ILE A 92 -2.63 12.85 -16.65
N ILE A 93 -2.96 14.07 -16.21
CA ILE A 93 -2.65 14.53 -14.85
C ILE A 93 -3.38 13.68 -13.80
N GLU A 94 -4.66 13.38 -14.03
CA GLU A 94 -5.47 12.55 -13.14
C GLU A 94 -4.95 11.09 -13.10
N ALA A 95 -4.53 10.54 -14.24
CA ALA A 95 -3.96 9.19 -14.35
C ALA A 95 -2.62 9.07 -13.60
N ASP A 96 -1.74 10.05 -13.78
CA ASP A 96 -0.45 10.12 -13.07
C ASP A 96 -0.66 10.20 -11.55
N SER A 97 -1.56 11.09 -11.09
CA SER A 97 -1.90 11.20 -9.67
C SER A 97 -2.53 9.91 -9.11
N MET A 98 -3.28 9.17 -9.93
CA MET A 98 -3.83 7.88 -9.52
C MET A 98 -2.73 6.84 -9.31
N LEU A 99 -1.78 6.73 -10.23
CA LEU A 99 -0.64 5.82 -10.11
C LEU A 99 0.22 6.18 -8.89
N ASP A 100 0.51 7.46 -8.67
CA ASP A 100 1.26 7.93 -7.49
C ASP A 100 0.56 7.52 -6.19
N GLY A 101 -0.75 7.76 -6.10
CA GLY A 101 -1.54 7.38 -4.92
C GLY A 101 -1.59 5.87 -4.66
N ILE A 102 -1.49 5.04 -5.70
CA ILE A 102 -1.46 3.58 -5.57
C ILE A 102 -0.07 3.11 -5.14
N LEU A 103 0.99 3.61 -5.76
CA LEU A 103 2.36 3.30 -5.35
C LEU A 103 2.65 3.79 -3.93
N ASP A 104 2.12 4.96 -3.56
CA ASP A 104 2.19 5.49 -2.21
C ASP A 104 1.52 4.56 -1.22
N ARG A 105 0.33 4.07 -1.54
CA ARG A 105 -0.37 3.08 -0.72
C ARG A 105 0.46 1.82 -0.56
N MET A 106 0.92 1.22 -1.65
CA MET A 106 1.68 -0.03 -1.68
C MET A 106 3.00 -0.04 -0.90
N GLY A 107 3.51 1.11 -0.46
CA GLY A 107 4.74 1.15 0.36
C GLY A 107 5.95 1.74 -0.34
N PHE A 108 5.87 2.03 -1.64
CA PHE A 108 7.00 2.55 -2.38
C PHE A 108 7.36 3.94 -1.88
N GLY A 109 8.53 4.09 -1.28
CA GLY A 109 8.98 5.39 -0.76
C GLY A 109 9.31 6.38 -1.87
N GLY A 110 9.23 7.68 -1.55
CA GLY A 110 9.46 8.77 -2.50
C GLY A 110 8.46 9.90 -2.24
N ARG A 111 8.85 11.14 -2.51
CA ARG A 111 7.98 12.33 -2.34
C ARG A 111 7.13 12.60 -3.58
N THR A 112 7.53 12.06 -4.73
CA THR A 112 6.90 12.26 -6.03
C THR A 112 6.75 10.93 -6.76
N LEU A 113 5.87 10.87 -7.75
CA LEU A 113 5.74 9.68 -8.61
C LEU A 113 7.08 9.30 -9.24
N GLY A 114 7.83 10.27 -9.77
CA GLY A 114 9.16 10.02 -10.36
C GLY A 114 10.11 9.33 -9.39
N GLU A 115 10.22 9.82 -8.16
CA GLU A 115 11.05 9.19 -7.12
C GLU A 115 10.59 7.77 -6.77
N ARG A 116 9.29 7.50 -6.79
CA ARG A 116 8.75 6.14 -6.55
C ARG A 116 9.06 5.22 -7.72
N LEU A 117 8.85 5.69 -8.96
CA LEU A 117 9.16 4.95 -10.19
C LEU A 117 10.64 4.62 -10.26
N ASP A 118 11.56 5.50 -9.82
CA ASP A 118 12.99 5.20 -9.85
C ASP A 118 13.44 4.10 -8.87
N ARG A 119 12.58 3.74 -7.91
CA ARG A 119 12.84 2.65 -6.97
C ARG A 119 12.21 1.33 -7.38
N LEU A 120 11.31 1.35 -8.36
CA LEU A 120 10.71 0.14 -8.91
C LEU A 120 11.72 -0.57 -9.82
N THR A 121 11.56 -1.88 -9.93
CA THR A 121 12.28 -2.73 -10.87
C THR A 121 11.32 -3.29 -11.91
N ASP A 122 11.85 -3.77 -13.03
CA ASP A 122 11.06 -4.44 -14.09
C ASP A 122 10.27 -5.66 -13.57
N VAL A 123 10.73 -6.26 -12.46
CA VAL A 123 10.03 -7.36 -11.79
C VAL A 123 8.76 -6.86 -11.09
N SER A 124 8.81 -5.67 -10.47
CA SER A 124 7.67 -5.08 -9.76
C SER A 124 6.68 -4.38 -10.68
N LEU A 125 7.15 -3.81 -11.79
CA LEU A 125 6.32 -3.13 -12.77
C LEU A 125 6.93 -3.33 -14.17
N PRO A 126 6.44 -4.30 -14.96
CA PRO A 126 7.02 -4.64 -16.25
C PRO A 126 7.05 -3.48 -17.25
N ASN A 127 6.15 -2.50 -17.10
CA ASN A 127 6.05 -1.36 -17.99
C ASN A 127 6.59 -0.04 -17.40
N ILE A 128 7.51 -0.14 -16.44
CA ILE A 128 8.10 0.99 -15.72
C ILE A 128 8.66 2.09 -16.64
N GLU A 129 9.35 1.72 -17.73
CA GLU A 129 9.93 2.68 -18.67
C GLU A 129 8.86 3.47 -19.45
N GLU A 130 7.74 2.82 -19.76
CA GLU A 130 6.57 3.47 -20.37
C GLU A 130 5.94 4.45 -19.37
N ALA A 131 5.78 4.04 -18.10
CA ALA A 131 5.26 4.89 -17.03
C ALA A 131 6.18 6.11 -16.78
N LYS A 132 7.50 5.94 -16.79
CA LYS A 132 8.47 7.04 -16.65
C LYS A 132 8.39 8.04 -17.81
N LYS A 133 8.22 7.57 -19.05
CA LYS A 133 8.01 8.45 -20.21
C LYS A 133 6.69 9.22 -20.10
N SER A 134 5.62 8.54 -19.70
CA SER A 134 4.32 9.17 -19.43
C SER A 134 4.39 10.23 -18.33
N HIS A 135 5.16 9.98 -17.27
CA HIS A 135 5.37 10.97 -16.19
C HIS A 135 6.08 12.22 -16.69
N LYS A 136 7.05 12.08 -17.61
CA LYS A 136 7.73 13.23 -18.24
C LYS A 136 6.75 14.05 -19.10
N ILE A 137 5.87 13.41 -19.85
CA ILE A 137 4.83 14.11 -20.63
C ILE A 137 3.89 14.87 -19.69
N ARG A 138 3.49 14.27 -18.57
CA ARG A 138 2.70 14.96 -17.54
C ARG A 138 3.44 16.19 -16.99
N ASN A 139 4.74 16.07 -16.71
CA ASN A 139 5.54 17.18 -16.23
C ASN A 139 5.59 18.32 -17.26
N ASN A 140 5.76 18.02 -18.55
CA ASN A 140 5.71 19.04 -19.60
C ASN A 140 4.36 19.75 -19.62
N ILE A 141 3.24 19.01 -19.54
CA ILE A 141 1.88 19.59 -19.50
C ILE A 141 1.70 20.56 -18.33
N VAL A 142 2.26 20.24 -17.16
CA VAL A 142 2.11 21.05 -15.94
C VAL A 142 3.06 22.25 -15.92
N HIS A 143 4.29 22.09 -16.40
CA HIS A 143 5.32 23.12 -16.32
C HIS A 143 5.33 24.07 -17.53
N ASP A 144 4.85 23.62 -18.68
CA ASP A 144 4.76 24.43 -19.91
C ASP A 144 3.28 24.62 -20.32
N PRO A 145 2.69 25.80 -20.04
CA PRO A 145 1.32 26.13 -20.44
C PRO A 145 1.09 26.09 -21.96
N THR A 146 2.16 26.21 -22.76
CA THR A 146 2.11 26.22 -24.22
C THR A 146 2.32 24.85 -24.83
N TYR A 147 2.65 23.83 -24.02
CA TYR A 147 2.89 22.46 -24.46
C TYR A 147 1.73 21.97 -25.32
N LYS A 148 2.01 21.50 -26.53
CA LYS A 148 1.00 20.92 -27.42
C LYS A 148 0.97 19.41 -27.24
N LEU A 149 -0.20 18.89 -26.91
CA LEU A 149 -0.42 17.46 -26.75
C LEU A 149 -1.27 16.94 -27.91
N ASP A 150 -0.71 16.01 -28.67
CA ASP A 150 -1.47 15.29 -29.69
C ASP A 150 -2.40 14.24 -29.06
N LEU A 151 -3.58 14.03 -29.65
CA LEU A 151 -4.57 13.10 -29.10
C LEU A 151 -4.12 11.64 -29.20
N GLU A 152 -3.36 11.26 -30.23
CA GLU A 152 -2.80 9.91 -30.34
C GLU A 152 -1.67 9.70 -29.33
N GLU A 153 -0.86 10.73 -29.07
CA GLU A 153 0.09 10.72 -27.96
C GLU A 153 -0.62 10.56 -26.61
N ALA A 154 -1.71 11.31 -26.38
CA ALA A 154 -2.49 11.20 -25.16
C ALA A 154 -3.04 9.78 -24.93
N LYS A 155 -3.55 9.13 -25.98
CA LYS A 155 -4.01 7.73 -25.91
C LYS A 155 -2.89 6.78 -25.50
N LYS A 156 -1.70 6.94 -26.05
CA LYS A 156 -0.53 6.12 -25.69
C LYS A 156 -0.14 6.32 -24.23
N VAL A 157 -0.15 7.56 -23.74
CA VAL A 157 0.15 7.89 -22.34
C VAL A 157 -0.86 7.25 -21.39
N ILE A 158 -2.15 7.39 -21.68
CA ILE A 158 -3.22 6.79 -20.87
C ILE A 158 -3.13 5.26 -20.89
N SER A 159 -2.83 4.65 -22.05
CA SER A 159 -2.65 3.19 -22.17
C SER A 159 -1.47 2.69 -21.34
N ALA A 160 -0.36 3.44 -21.29
CA ALA A 160 0.78 3.10 -20.43
C ALA A 160 0.41 3.15 -18.94
N TYR A 161 -0.37 4.16 -18.51
CA TYR A 161 -0.87 4.18 -17.14
C TYR A 161 -1.89 3.07 -16.87
N GLU A 162 -2.75 2.73 -17.82
CA GLU A 162 -3.70 1.62 -17.69
C GLU A 162 -2.97 0.31 -17.41
N LYS A 163 -1.98 0.00 -18.25
CA LYS A 163 -1.16 -1.20 -18.13
C LYS A 163 -0.45 -1.24 -16.77
N ALA A 164 0.12 -0.11 -16.34
CA ALA A 164 0.78 -0.05 -15.03
C ALA A 164 -0.20 -0.33 -13.88
N LEU A 165 -1.40 0.26 -13.93
CA LEU A 165 -2.42 0.07 -12.91
C LEU A 165 -2.99 -1.36 -12.90
N THR A 166 -3.13 -2.00 -14.06
CA THR A 166 -3.54 -3.40 -14.20
C THR A 166 -2.45 -4.35 -13.69
N ASP A 167 -1.18 -4.10 -14.04
CA ASP A 167 -0.04 -4.90 -13.56
C ASP A 167 0.08 -4.85 -12.02
N LEU A 168 -0.27 -3.69 -11.43
CA LEU A 168 -0.36 -3.50 -9.97
C LEU A 168 -1.68 -4.01 -9.35
N GLN A 169 -2.55 -4.66 -10.14
CA GLN A 169 -3.87 -5.17 -9.73
C GLN A 169 -4.80 -4.12 -9.11
N ALA A 170 -4.62 -2.85 -9.48
CA ALA A 170 -5.44 -1.74 -9.01
C ALA A 170 -6.68 -1.48 -9.89
N LEU A 171 -6.65 -1.97 -11.13
CA LEU A 171 -7.74 -2.01 -12.11
C LEU A 171 -8.05 -3.46 -12.49
#